data_AF-W1VP10-F1
#
_entry.id   AF-W1VP10-F1
#
_cell.length_a   1.000
_cell.length_b   1.000
_cell.length_c   1.000
_cell.angle_alpha   90.00
_cell.angle_beta   90.00
_cell.angle_gamma   90.00
#
_symmetry.space_group_name_H-M   'P 1'
#
loop_
_entity.id
_entity.type
_entity.pdbx_description
1 polymer ?
#
loop_
_entity_poly.entity_id
_entity_poly.type
_entity_poly.pdbx_seq_one_letter_code
_entity_poly.pdbx_strand_id
1 'polypeptide(L)' 'MTVVEAVASGTSKQVLVAMRARLAKAFDDPGTSPRDLAAITRRMTDLDDRIRAIQTAEQEASDEEDEDTEDEEWEGV' A
#
# COMPACT_ATOMS: atom_id res chain seq x y z
N MET A 1 4.65 -0.16 13.69
CA MET A 1 3.23 -0.53 13.63
C MET A 1 3.11 -2.03 13.46
N THR A 2 2.40 -2.71 14.35
CA THR A 2 2.02 -4.12 14.22
C THR A 2 0.78 -4.27 13.34
N VAL A 3 0.46 -5.51 12.92
CA VAL A 3 -0.79 -5.77 12.19
C VAL A 3 -2.00 -5.42 13.06
N VAL A 4 -1.95 -5.71 14.36
CA VAL A 4 -3.05 -5.43 15.30
C VAL A 4 -3.26 -3.92 15.44
N GLU A 5 -2.19 -3.15 15.62
CA GLU A 5 -2.26 -1.69 15.66
C GLU A 5 -2.80 -1.12 14.34
N ALA A 6 -2.33 -1.62 13.21
CA ALA A 6 -2.80 -1.18 11.89
C ALA A 6 -4.28 -1.45 11.67
N VAL A 7 -4.78 -2.59 12.13
CA VAL A 7 -6.21 -2.92 12.04
C VAL A 7 -7.05 -2.05 12.99
N ALA A 8 -6.53 -1.73 14.17
CA ALA A 8 -7.27 -0.97 15.17
C ALA A 8 -7.39 0.52 14.83
N SER A 9 -6.36 1.13 14.25
CA SER A 9 -6.29 2.59 14.10
C SER A 9 -5.67 3.06 12.78
N GLY A 10 -5.33 2.14 11.88
CA GLY A 10 -4.63 2.47 10.63
C GLY A 10 -5.55 2.54 9.42
N THR A 11 -5.01 3.08 8.34
CA THR A 11 -5.64 3.01 7.02
C THR A 11 -5.51 1.62 6.41
N SER A 12 -6.34 1.30 5.41
CA SER A 12 -6.22 0.04 4.64
C SER A 12 -4.81 -0.17 4.11
N LYS A 13 -4.15 0.89 3.62
CA LYS A 13 -2.73 0.87 3.19
C LYS A 13 -1.81 0.44 4.33
N GLN A 14 -1.96 1.03 5.52
CA GLN A 14 -1.14 0.71 6.70
C GLN A 14 -1.33 -0.75 7.15
N VAL A 15 -2.55 -1.29 7.06
CA VAL A 15 -2.81 -2.72 7.34
C VAL A 15 -2.03 -3.62 6.37
N LEU A 16 -2.09 -3.33 5.06
CA LEU A 16 -1.40 -4.13 4.05
C LEU A 16 0.13 -4.05 4.21
N VAL A 17 0.67 -2.86 4.50
CA VAL A 17 2.10 -2.67 4.79
C VAL A 17 2.51 -3.44 6.05
N ALA A 18 1.71 -3.40 7.12
CA ALA A 18 1.99 -4.14 8.34
C ALA A 18 1.95 -5.66 8.11
N MET A 19 1.00 -6.17 7.31
CA MET A 19 0.94 -7.57 6.92
C MET A 19 2.17 -7.98 6.10
N ARG A 20 2.58 -7.16 5.12
CA ARG A 20 3.78 -7.39 4.32
C ARG A 20 5.03 -7.47 5.20
N ALA A 21 5.18 -6.53 6.14
CA ALA A 21 6.30 -6.54 7.10
C ALA A 21 6.30 -7.79 7.99
N ARG A 22 5.12 -8.30 8.39
CA ARG A 22 5.01 -9.53 9.17
C ARG A 22 5.41 -10.77 8.37
N LEU A 23 5.08 -10.80 7.07
CA LEU A 23 5.48 -11.88 6.15
C LEU A 23 6.97 -11.86 5.84
N ALA A 24 7.58 -10.68 5.71
CA ALA A 24 9.04 -10.57 5.53
C ALA A 24 9.80 -11.23 6.68
N LYS A 25 9.38 -11.01 7.92
CA LYS A 25 9.96 -11.69 9.09
C LYS A 25 9.82 -13.21 9.05
N ALA A 26 8.72 -13.73 8.50
CA ALA A 26 8.53 -15.17 8.33
C ALA A 26 9.36 -15.71 7.16
N PHE A 27 9.54 -14.92 6.11
CA PHE A 27 10.36 -15.30 4.95
C PHE A 27 11.84 -15.47 5.33
N ASP A 28 12.37 -14.59 6.19
CA ASP A 28 13.75 -14.63 6.66
C ASP A 28 13.99 -15.67 7.79
N ASP A 29 12.93 -16.29 8.32
CA ASP A 29 13.04 -17.30 9.37
C ASP A 29 13.56 -18.63 8.78
N PRO A 30 14.73 -19.15 9.21
CA PRO A 30 15.27 -20.42 8.73
C PRO A 30 14.39 -21.64 9.07
N GLY A 31 13.43 -21.50 10.00
CA GLY A 31 12.44 -22.52 10.32
C GLY A 31 11.28 -22.59 9.32
N THR A 32 11.17 -21.64 8.38
CA THR A 32 10.08 -21.61 7.41
C THR A 32 10.26 -22.69 6.34
N SER A 33 9.23 -23.53 6.17
CA SER A 33 9.31 -24.64 5.23
C SER A 33 9.29 -24.14 3.77
N PRO A 34 9.87 -24.89 2.80
CA PRO A 34 9.81 -24.51 1.38
C PRO A 34 8.38 -24.33 0.84
N ARG A 35 7.42 -25.08 1.37
CA ARG A 35 6.00 -24.94 1.05
C ARG A 35 5.45 -23.59 1.52
N ASP A 36 5.82 -23.19 2.74
CA ASP A 36 5.40 -21.91 3.30
C ASP A 36 6.09 -20.75 2.59
N LEU A 37 7.36 -20.89 2.21
CA LEU A 37 8.06 -19.89 1.39
C LEU A 37 7.32 -19.60 0.09
N ALA A 38 6.89 -20.65 -0.64
CA ALA A 38 6.09 -20.46 -1.87
C ALA A 38 4.77 -19.73 -1.60
N ALA A 39 4.09 -20.04 -0.50
CA ALA A 39 2.86 -19.35 -0.10
C ALA A 39 3.13 -17.88 0.29
N ILE A 40 4.20 -17.61 1.02
CA ILE A 40 4.61 -16.26 1.43
C ILE A 40 4.94 -15.42 0.19
N THR A 41 5.72 -15.94 -0.77
CA THR A 41 6.05 -15.21 -2.01
C THR A 41 4.80 -14.79 -2.77
N ARG A 42 3.85 -15.71 -2.97
CA ARG A 42 2.58 -15.40 -3.65
C ARG A 42 1.80 -14.33 -2.91
N ARG A 43 1.78 -14.39 -1.58
CA ARG A 43 1.07 -13.41 -0.75
C ARG A 43 1.77 -12.05 -0.76
N MET A 44 3.10 -12.01 -0.80
CA MET A 44 3.85 -10.76 -0.92
C MET A 44 3.57 -10.06 -2.25
N THR A 45 3.54 -10.78 -3.38
CA THR A 45 3.17 -10.19 -4.68
C THR A 45 1.77 -9.59 -4.64
N ASP A 46 0.78 -10.33 -4.11
CA ASP A 46 -0.61 -9.82 -4.00
C ASP A 46 -0.72 -8.60 -3.07
N LEU A 47 0.04 -8.54 -1.98
CA LEU A 47 0.08 -7.35 -1.13
C LEU A 47 0.75 -6.17 -1.84
N ASP A 48 1.83 -6.40 -2.59
CA ASP A 48 2.55 -5.36 -3.33
C ASP A 48 1.67 -4.73 -4.41
N ASP A 49 0.93 -5.54 -5.16
CA ASP A 49 0.02 -5.06 -6.18
C ASP A 49 -1.11 -4.20 -5.58
N ARG A 50 -1.68 -4.63 -4.45
CA ARG A 50 -2.71 -3.84 -3.74
C ARG A 50 -2.18 -2.54 -3.15
N ILE A 51 -0.97 -2.56 -2.58
CA ILE A 51 -0.33 -1.36 -2.04
C ILE A 51 -0.09 -0.36 -3.18
N ARG A 52 0.44 -0.82 -4.32
CA ARG A 52 0.64 0.03 -5.50
C ARG A 52 -0.68 0.61 -6.00
N ALA A 53 -1.73 -0.19 -6.11
CA ALA A 53 -3.04 0.30 -6.55
C ALA A 53 -3.57 1.43 -5.65
N ILE A 54 -3.42 1.30 -4.33
CA ILE A 54 -3.80 2.37 -3.40
C ILE A 54 -2.90 3.60 -3.58
N GLN A 55 -1.59 3.42 -3.73
CA GLN A 55 -0.66 4.54 -3.92
C GLN A 55 -0.93 5.30 -5.21
N THR A 56 -1.22 4.59 -6.30
CA THR A 56 -1.61 5.20 -7.58
C THR A 56 -2.92 5.97 -7.43
N ALA A 57 -3.95 5.39 -6.82
CA ALA A 57 -5.21 6.10 -6.60
C ALA A 57 -5.08 7.32 -5.67
N GLU A 58 -4.24 7.24 -4.64
CA GLU A 58 -3.93 8.39 -3.77
C GLU A 58 -3.17 9.49 -4.52
N GLN A 59 -2.31 9.11 -5.48
CA GLN A 59 -1.56 10.05 -6.30
C GLN A 59 -2.46 10.72 -7.34
N GLU A 60 -3.28 9.96 -8.05
CA GLU A 60 -4.25 10.49 -9.03
C GLU A 60 -5.23 11.47 -8.36
N ALA A 61 -5.74 11.13 -7.17
CA ALA A 61 -6.60 12.04 -6.41
C ALA A 61 -5.89 13.34 -5.99
N SER A 62 -4.59 13.27 -5.68
CA SER A 62 -3.81 14.46 -5.35
C SER A 62 -3.56 15.33 -6.59
N ASP A 63 -3.26 14.71 -7.73
CA ASP A 63 -3.00 15.41 -8.99
C ASP A 63 -4.29 16.11 -9.50
N GLU A 64 -5.46 15.48 -9.36
CA GLU A 64 -6.77 16.08 -9.66
C GLU A 64 -7.10 17.27 -8.76
N GLU A 65 -6.77 17.20 -7.46
CA GLU A 65 -6.97 18.32 -6.51
C GLU A 65 -6.09 19.54 -6.86
N ASP A 66 -4.90 19.34 -7.40
CA ASP A 66 -4.00 20.42 -7.81
C ASP A 66 -4.46 21.08 -9.14
N GLU A 67 -4.98 20.30 -10.09
CA GLU A 67 -5.43 20.79 -11.41
C GLU A 67 -6.71 21.67 -11.34
N ASP A 68 -7.61 21.41 -10.39
CA ASP A 68 -8.84 22.18 -10.17
C ASP A 68 -8.60 23.58 -9.54
N THR A 69 -7.35 23.94 -9.20
CA THR A 69 -7.00 25.26 -8.64
C THR A 69 -6.47 26.28 -9.65
N GLU A 70 -6.32 25.89 -10.93
CA GLU A 70 -5.91 26.79 -12.02
C GLU A 70 -7.12 27.44 -12.74
N ASP A 71 -8.12 27.93 -12.00
CA ASP A 71 -9.09 28.89 -12.55
C ASP A 71 -8.43 30.29 -12.61
N GLU A 72 -7.46 30.45 -13.53
CA GLU A 72 -6.96 31.77 -13.89
C GLU A 72 -8.06 32.54 -14.63
N GLU A 73 -8.51 33.62 -13.99
CA GLU A 73 -9.48 34.60 -14.44
C GLU A 73 -9.20 35.04 -15.90
N TRP A 74 -9.96 34.49 -16.84
CA TRP A 74 -9.89 34.88 -18.25
C TRP A 74 -10.45 36.31 -18.41
N GLU A 75 -9.58 37.33 -18.30
CA GLU A 75 -9.89 38.68 -18.76
C GLU A 75 -9.80 38.72 -20.30
N GLY A 76 -10.94 38.48 -20.96
CA GLY A 76 -11.08 38.69 -22.39
C GLY A 76 -10.90 40.16 -22.79
N VAL A 77 -9.95 40.42 -23.69
CA VAL A 77 -9.76 41.69 -24.43
C VAL A 77 -10.44 41.63 -25.79
#